data_AF-A0A749L3E2-F1
#
_entry.id   AF-A0A749L3E2-F1
#
_cell.length_a   1.000
_cell.length_b   1.000
_cell.length_c   1.000
_cell.angle_alpha   90.00
_cell.angle_beta   90.00
_cell.angle_gamma   90.00
#
_symmetry.space_group_name_H-M   'P 1'
#
loop_
_entity.id
_entity.type
_entity.pdbx_description
1 polymer ?
#
loop_
_entity_poly.entity_id
_entity_poly.type
_entity_poly.pdbx_seq_one_letter_code
_entity_poly.pdbx_strand_id
1 'polypeptide(L)'
;MTIYIKSLPPPVPVLPDIDPLAIAGLFGSLPAGPMETVTDFNTAMMGFMRCADSVPGVPDPGWPWGTVWTISSKGTGPTGKRYIPAVMELGEVTYQIFYSTQGTLYSRGGIWLTGWGEWTLR
;
A
#
# COMPACT_ATOMS: atom_id res chain seq x y z
N MET A 1 62.69 5.44 -24.94
CA MET A 1 61.90 4.21 -24.75
C MET A 1 60.78 4.53 -23.78
N THR A 2 59.56 4.75 -24.26
CA THR A 2 58.42 5.19 -23.44
C THR A 2 57.57 3.97 -23.10
N ILE A 3 57.40 3.69 -21.81
CA ILE A 3 56.62 2.55 -21.32
C ILE A 3 55.16 3.03 -21.21
N TYR A 4 54.28 2.48 -22.05
CA TYR A 4 52.83 2.67 -21.93
C TYR A 4 52.29 1.78 -20.81
N ILE A 5 51.99 2.36 -19.65
CA ILE A 5 51.27 1.66 -18.59
C ILE A 5 49.77 1.84 -18.89
N LYS A 6 49.11 0.76 -19.27
CA LYS A 6 47.66 0.74 -19.48
C LYS A 6 46.99 1.05 -18.13
N SER A 7 46.25 2.15 -18.03
CA SER A 7 45.55 2.52 -16.81
C SER A 7 44.57 1.40 -16.43
N LEU A 8 44.52 1.06 -15.14
CA LEU A 8 43.54 0.09 -14.63
C LEU A 8 42.13 0.54 -15.01
N PRO A 9 41.22 -0.39 -15.37
CA PRO A 9 39.83 -0.05 -15.61
C PRO A 9 39.25 0.67 -14.38
N PRO A 10 38.39 1.68 -14.57
CA PRO A 10 37.72 2.31 -13.43
C PRO A 10 36.95 1.23 -12.65
N PRO A 11 36.95 1.29 -11.31
CA PRO A 11 36.21 0.33 -10.49
C PRO A 11 34.74 0.39 -10.87
N VAL A 12 34.16 -0.77 -11.17
CA VAL A 12 32.73 -0.91 -11.47
C VAL A 12 31.95 -0.44 -10.23
N PRO A 13 30.97 0.48 -10.37
CA PRO A 13 30.14 0.87 -9.24
C PRO A 13 29.44 -0.38 -8.69
N VAL A 14 29.68 -0.70 -7.42
CA VAL A 14 28.87 -1.68 -6.71
C VAL A 14 27.51 -1.02 -6.49
N LEU A 15 26.53 -1.38 -7.33
CA LEU A 15 25.14 -1.02 -7.07
C LEU A 15 24.76 -1.63 -5.72
N PRO A 16 24.08 -0.90 -4.82
CA PRO A 16 23.58 -1.51 -3.60
C PRO A 16 22.75 -2.73 -4.00
N ASP A 17 23.04 -3.86 -3.36
CA ASP A 17 22.34 -5.12 -3.57
C ASP A 17 20.93 -4.94 -2.99
N ILE A 18 20.04 -4.32 -3.77
CA ILE A 18 18.65 -4.16 -3.38
C ILE A 18 18.04 -5.55 -3.49
N ASP A 19 17.97 -6.26 -2.36
CA ASP A 19 17.27 -7.54 -2.28
C ASP A 19 15.78 -7.31 -2.57
N PRO A 20 15.25 -7.81 -3.71
CA PRO A 20 13.85 -7.64 -4.05
C PRO A 20 12.93 -8.37 -3.06
N LEU A 21 13.40 -9.42 -2.38
CA LEU A 21 12.66 -10.09 -1.31
C LEU A 21 12.62 -9.26 -0.03
N ALA A 22 13.65 -8.46 0.22
CA ALA A 22 13.61 -7.48 1.28
C ALA A 22 12.58 -6.38 0.98
N ILE A 23 12.36 -5.99 -0.29
CA ILE A 23 11.34 -4.98 -0.66
C ILE A 23 9.93 -5.59 -0.75
N ALA A 24 9.81 -6.86 -1.15
CA ALA A 24 8.54 -7.55 -1.27
C ALA A 24 7.80 -7.55 0.07
N GLY A 25 6.64 -6.92 0.13
CA GLY A 25 5.85 -6.78 1.36
C GLY A 25 6.25 -5.60 2.26
N LEU A 26 7.38 -4.91 2.03
CA LEU A 26 7.69 -3.66 2.73
C LEU A 26 6.88 -2.49 2.17
N PHE A 27 6.78 -2.39 0.85
CA PHE A 27 5.66 -1.70 0.22
C PHE A 27 4.52 -2.70 0.23
N GLY A 28 3.44 -2.43 0.97
CA GLY A 28 2.24 -3.27 1.01
C GLY A 28 1.51 -3.39 -0.34
N SER A 29 2.18 -3.14 -1.46
CA SER A 29 1.56 -2.97 -2.77
C SER A 29 1.07 -4.28 -3.39
N LEU A 30 1.64 -5.45 -3.12
CA LEU A 30 1.11 -6.69 -3.68
C LEU A 30 1.44 -7.87 -2.75
N PRO A 31 0.47 -8.65 -2.26
CA PRO A 31 0.74 -9.80 -1.41
C PRO A 31 1.48 -10.89 -2.20
N ALA A 32 2.55 -11.43 -1.61
CA ALA A 32 3.26 -12.62 -2.11
C ALA A 32 2.50 -13.91 -1.72
N GLY A 33 1.20 -13.97 -2.01
CA GLY A 33 0.30 -15.06 -1.59
C GLY A 33 -1.18 -14.67 -1.64
N PRO A 34 -2.08 -15.49 -1.05
CA PRO A 34 -3.50 -15.16 -0.96
C PRO A 34 -3.71 -13.80 -0.30
N MET A 35 -4.50 -12.94 -0.95
CA MET A 35 -4.82 -11.62 -0.43
C MET A 35 -5.69 -11.71 0.83
N GLU A 36 -5.31 -11.01 1.88
CA GLU A 36 -6.09 -10.95 3.13
C GLU A 36 -7.49 -10.36 2.87
N THR A 37 -8.50 -10.91 3.55
CA THR A 37 -9.87 -10.41 3.46
C THR A 37 -10.04 -9.22 4.41
N VAL A 38 -10.52 -8.09 3.91
CA VAL A 38 -10.87 -6.93 4.74
C VAL A 38 -12.14 -7.23 5.54
N THR A 39 -12.10 -6.95 6.84
CA THR A 39 -13.24 -7.12 7.76
C THR A 39 -13.91 -5.79 8.11
N ASP A 40 -13.21 -4.68 7.87
CA ASP A 40 -13.67 -3.29 8.04
C ASP A 40 -12.74 -2.37 7.23
N PHE A 41 -13.30 -1.56 6.34
CA PHE A 41 -12.52 -0.64 5.52
C PHE A 41 -11.92 0.51 6.34
N ASN A 42 -12.50 0.86 7.48
CA ASN A 42 -12.01 1.94 8.32
C ASN A 42 -10.72 1.56 9.07
N THR A 43 -10.48 0.26 9.24
CA THR A 43 -9.33 -0.31 9.95
C THR A 43 -8.50 -1.24 9.05
N ALA A 44 -8.64 -1.11 7.73
CA ALA A 44 -7.97 -1.96 6.76
C ALA A 44 -6.43 -1.95 6.91
N MET A 45 -5.81 -3.05 6.49
CA MET A 45 -4.36 -3.15 6.37
C MET A 45 -3.84 -2.15 5.35
N MET A 46 -2.71 -1.51 5.64
CA MET A 46 -1.90 -0.82 4.65
C MET A 46 -1.49 -1.78 3.55
N GLY A 47 -1.79 -1.41 2.31
CA GLY A 47 -1.61 -2.28 1.16
C GLY A 47 -2.92 -2.83 0.62
N PHE A 48 -2.83 -3.99 -0.03
CA PHE A 48 -3.93 -4.58 -0.76
C PHE A 48 -4.67 -5.64 0.05
N MET A 49 -5.98 -5.51 0.13
CA MET A 49 -6.89 -6.50 0.71
C MET A 49 -8.05 -6.77 -0.25
N ARG A 50 -8.58 -8.00 -0.23
CA ARG A 50 -9.78 -8.34 -0.99
C ARG A 50 -11.01 -8.13 -0.12
N CYS A 51 -12.11 -7.72 -0.72
CA CYS A 51 -13.40 -7.67 -0.07
C CYS A 51 -14.30 -8.75 -0.67
N ALA A 52 -14.84 -9.61 0.18
CA ALA A 52 -15.68 -10.74 -0.20
C ALA A 52 -17.12 -10.63 0.36
N ASP A 53 -17.32 -9.75 1.34
CA ASP A 53 -18.55 -9.64 2.13
C ASP A 53 -18.88 -8.16 2.38
N SER A 54 -20.14 -7.88 2.71
CA SER A 54 -20.57 -6.54 3.08
C SER A 54 -20.04 -6.20 4.48
N VAL A 55 -18.99 -5.38 4.53
CA VAL A 55 -18.27 -5.01 5.76
C VAL A 55 -18.38 -3.51 6.04
N PRO A 56 -18.16 -3.05 7.29
CA PRO A 56 -18.21 -1.64 7.62
C PRO A 56 -17.28 -0.79 6.74
N GLY A 57 -17.76 0.41 6.38
CA GLY A 57 -17.00 1.38 5.59
C GLY A 57 -16.81 1.04 4.11
N VAL A 58 -17.44 -0.04 3.60
CA VAL A 58 -17.46 -0.35 2.16
C VAL A 58 -18.24 0.73 1.37
N PRO A 59 -17.82 1.09 0.15
CA PRO A 59 -18.51 2.14 -0.63
C PRO A 59 -19.93 1.75 -1.06
N ASP A 60 -20.16 0.48 -1.37
CA ASP A 60 -21.47 -0.06 -1.75
C ASP A 60 -21.72 -1.39 -1.00
N PRO A 61 -22.57 -1.38 0.03
CA PRO A 61 -22.93 -2.58 0.78
C PRO A 61 -23.66 -3.64 -0.05
N GLY A 62 -24.31 -3.25 -1.16
CA GLY A 62 -25.01 -4.14 -2.08
C GLY A 62 -24.08 -4.83 -3.10
N TRP A 63 -22.89 -4.27 -3.32
CA TRP A 63 -21.86 -4.87 -4.17
C TRP A 63 -20.44 -4.73 -3.59
N PRO A 64 -20.13 -5.52 -2.55
CA PRO A 64 -18.89 -5.33 -1.81
C PRO A 64 -17.67 -6.00 -2.45
N TRP A 65 -17.82 -6.78 -3.53
CA TRP A 65 -16.74 -7.60 -4.07
C TRP A 65 -15.72 -6.79 -4.85
N GLY A 66 -14.46 -6.87 -4.43
CA GLY A 66 -13.38 -6.13 -5.08
C GLY A 66 -12.06 -6.18 -4.31
N THR A 67 -11.16 -5.25 -4.65
CA THR A 67 -9.87 -5.08 -3.98
C THR A 67 -9.74 -3.65 -3.48
N VAL A 68 -9.40 -3.49 -2.20
CA VAL A 68 -9.06 -2.20 -1.60
C VAL A 68 -7.55 -2.07 -1.51
N TRP A 69 -7.03 -0.92 -1.93
CA TRP A 69 -5.67 -0.49 -1.66
C TRP A 69 -5.68 0.67 -0.69
N THR A 70 -4.99 0.48 0.43
CA THR A 70 -4.87 1.47 1.51
C THR A 70 -3.45 2.00 1.60
N ILE A 71 -3.29 3.32 1.66
CA ILE A 71 -2.00 4.02 1.74
C ILE A 71 -2.05 5.00 2.91
N SER A 72 -1.05 4.98 3.79
CA SER A 72 -0.88 5.96 4.88
C SER A 72 0.44 6.69 4.76
N SER A 73 0.46 7.97 5.11
CA SER A 73 1.68 8.78 5.25
C SER A 73 2.63 8.25 6.32
N LYS A 74 2.15 7.41 7.24
CA LYS A 74 2.96 6.74 8.27
C LYS A 74 3.58 5.42 7.78
N GLY A 75 3.28 5.00 6.56
CA GLY A 75 3.82 3.78 5.95
C GLY A 75 3.28 2.50 6.60
N THR A 76 4.00 1.39 6.39
CA THR A 76 3.60 0.03 6.79
C THR A 76 4.25 -0.44 8.09
N GLY A 77 5.11 0.38 8.71
CA GLY A 77 5.87 0.04 9.91
C GLY A 77 7.05 -0.91 9.68
N PRO A 78 7.82 -1.23 10.73
CA PRO A 78 9.09 -1.98 10.63
C PRO A 78 8.90 -3.45 10.18
N THR A 79 7.68 -3.97 10.28
CA THR A 79 7.33 -5.35 9.90
C THR A 79 6.72 -5.44 8.50
N GLY A 80 6.57 -4.32 7.78
CA GLY A 80 5.86 -4.27 6.50
C GLY A 80 4.34 -4.48 6.62
N LYS A 81 3.81 -4.63 7.84
CA LYS A 81 2.39 -4.87 8.11
C LYS A 81 1.87 -3.94 9.20
N ARG A 82 1.00 -3.01 8.81
CA ARG A 82 0.29 -2.08 9.69
C ARG A 82 -1.17 -1.98 9.29
N TYR A 83 -2.07 -1.93 10.27
CA TYR A 83 -3.49 -1.62 10.07
C TYR A 83 -3.76 -0.16 10.42
N ILE A 84 -4.80 0.42 9.83
CA ILE A 84 -5.28 1.74 10.26
C ILE A 84 -5.85 1.61 11.66
N PRO A 85 -5.36 2.39 12.65
CA PRO A 85 -5.99 2.42 13.96
C PRO A 85 -7.38 3.05 13.86
N ALA A 86 -8.30 2.64 14.74
CA ALA A 86 -9.67 3.18 14.76
C ALA A 86 -9.70 4.73 14.84
N VAL A 87 -8.69 5.31 15.49
CA VAL A 87 -8.39 6.74 15.45
C VAL A 87 -7.01 6.91 14.84
N MET A 88 -6.95 7.58 13.68
CA MET A 88 -5.71 7.87 12.97
C MET A 88 -4.72 8.67 13.84
N GLU A 89 -3.43 8.39 13.69
CA GLU A 89 -2.39 9.02 14.48
C GLU A 89 -2.23 10.51 14.13
N LEU A 90 -1.75 11.32 15.08
CA LEU A 90 -1.49 12.74 14.83
C LEU A 90 -0.60 12.96 13.60
N GLY A 91 -1.10 13.77 12.65
CA GLY A 91 -0.43 14.06 11.38
C GLY A 91 -0.54 12.95 10.32
N GLU A 92 -1.29 11.88 10.59
CA GLU A 92 -1.54 10.82 9.61
C GLU A 92 -2.54 11.28 8.55
N VAL A 93 -2.19 11.01 7.30
CA VAL A 93 -3.04 11.19 6.12
C VAL A 93 -3.10 9.85 5.43
N THR A 94 -4.32 9.39 5.19
CA THR A 94 -4.59 8.06 4.64
C THR A 94 -5.44 8.18 3.40
N TYR A 95 -5.26 7.26 2.47
CA TYR A 95 -6.00 7.20 1.22
C TYR A 95 -6.40 5.77 0.93
N GLN A 96 -7.61 5.59 0.42
CA GLN A 96 -8.09 4.30 -0.06
C GLN A 96 -8.58 4.41 -1.48
N ILE A 97 -8.27 3.37 -2.26
CA ILE A 97 -8.81 3.11 -3.58
C ILE A 97 -9.49 1.75 -3.53
N PHE A 98 -10.73 1.65 -4.00
CA PHE A 98 -11.43 0.38 -4.11
C PHE A 98 -11.82 0.11 -5.56
N TYR A 99 -11.29 -0.97 -6.12
CA TYR A 99 -11.63 -1.49 -7.43
C TYR A 99 -12.69 -2.57 -7.26
N SER A 100 -13.93 -2.26 -7.63
CA SER A 100 -15.01 -3.24 -7.58
C SER A 100 -14.90 -4.22 -8.76
N THR A 101 -15.45 -5.41 -8.56
CA THR A 101 -15.60 -6.43 -9.62
C THR A 101 -16.56 -6.03 -10.73
N GLN A 102 -17.33 -4.95 -10.56
CA GLN A 102 -18.16 -4.35 -11.62
C GLN A 102 -17.39 -3.41 -12.55
N GLY A 103 -16.08 -3.23 -12.32
CA GLY A 103 -15.26 -2.28 -13.09
C GLY A 103 -15.40 -0.84 -12.58
N THR A 104 -15.94 -0.66 -11.37
CA THR A 104 -16.13 0.64 -10.75
C THR A 104 -14.95 1.01 -9.87
N LEU A 105 -14.52 2.27 -9.91
CA LEU A 105 -13.43 2.78 -9.08
C LEU A 105 -13.95 3.76 -8.04
N TYR A 106 -13.71 3.45 -6.76
CA TYR A 106 -14.00 4.36 -5.66
C TYR A 106 -12.70 4.83 -5.02
N SER A 107 -12.72 6.05 -4.48
CA SER A 107 -11.64 6.54 -3.64
C SER A 107 -12.14 7.37 -2.48
N ARG A 108 -11.43 7.34 -1.35
CA ARG A 108 -11.65 8.27 -0.24
C ARG A 108 -10.33 8.64 0.42
N GLY A 109 -10.30 9.84 0.99
CA GLY A 109 -9.23 10.27 1.88
C GLY A 109 -9.66 10.15 3.34
N GLY A 110 -8.69 10.00 4.23
CA GLY A 110 -8.88 10.18 5.65
C GLY A 110 -7.73 10.99 6.23
N ILE A 111 -8.04 11.85 7.19
CA ILE A 111 -7.03 12.64 7.89
C ILE A 111 -7.27 12.52 9.39
N TRP A 112 -6.19 12.53 10.17
CA TRP A 112 -6.26 12.38 11.62
C TRP A 112 -7.23 13.34 12.32
N LEU A 113 -7.42 14.53 11.75
CA LEU A 113 -8.25 15.58 12.33
C LEU A 113 -9.75 15.34 12.14
N THR A 114 -10.16 14.78 11.00
CA THR A 114 -11.59 14.65 10.62
C THR A 114 -12.03 13.22 10.39
N GLY A 115 -11.12 12.25 10.51
CA GLY A 115 -11.38 10.85 10.16
C GLY A 115 -11.52 10.65 8.66
N TRP A 116 -12.30 9.63 8.29
CA TRP A 116 -12.59 9.30 6.89
C TRP A 116 -13.56 10.28 6.26
N GLY A 117 -13.26 10.71 5.05
CA GLY A 117 -14.22 11.34 4.16
C GLY A 117 -15.10 10.30 3.45
N GLU A 118 -16.12 10.81 2.77
CA GLU A 118 -17.02 10.01 1.95
C GLU A 118 -16.30 9.38 0.75
N TRP A 119 -16.82 8.25 0.30
CA TRP A 119 -16.39 7.63 -0.93
C TRP A 119 -16.80 8.48 -2.14
N THR A 120 -15.85 8.68 -3.05
CA THR A 120 -16.07 9.32 -4.35
C THR A 120 -15.93 8.28 -5.44
N LEU A 121 -16.97 8.14 -6.27
CA LEU A 121 -16.94 7.39 -7.52
C LEU A 121 -16.06 8.13 -8.55
N ARG A 122 -15.14 7.42 -9.23
CA ARG A 122 -14.19 7.95 -10.21
C ARG A 122 -14.56 7.59 -11.64
#